data_AF-A0A8C3G228-F1
#
_entry.id   AF-A0A8C3G228-F1
#
_cell.length_a   1.000
_cell.length_b   1.000
_cell.length_c   1.000
_cell.angle_alpha   90.00
_cell.angle_beta   90.00
_cell.angle_gamma   90.00
#
_symmetry.space_group_name_H-M   'P 1'
#
loop_
_entity.id
_entity.type
_entity.pdbx_description
1 polymer ?
#
loop_
_entity_poly.entity_id
_entity_poly.type
_entity_poly.pdbx_seq_one_letter_code
_entity_poly.pdbx_strand_id
1 'polypeptide(L)'
;MSIRAETTSSLFTLHNGFFPLSLTSYVMLSPQRRVVGGALQLFPFSFQGTFCRRMWDGLLCWDETPAGTSVTQNCPDHPDLDPTQKATKYCEADGEWFYHPESKRIWTNYTLCATTHEKRLRVMYF
;
A
#
# COMPACT_ATOMS: atom_id res chain seq x y z
N MET A 1 -15.21 -19.77 54.20
CA MET A 1 -15.75 -18.64 54.98
C MET A 1 -15.91 -17.44 54.05
N SER A 2 -16.80 -16.49 54.35
CA SER A 2 -17.11 -15.29 53.54
C SER A 2 -17.37 -14.09 54.49
N ILE A 3 -17.45 -12.82 54.08
CA ILE A 3 -17.55 -12.16 52.75
C ILE A 3 -16.38 -11.13 52.60
N ARG A 4 -16.29 -10.11 51.73
CA ARG A 4 -17.21 -9.36 50.83
C ARG A 4 -16.43 -8.84 49.59
N ALA A 5 -17.12 -8.48 48.51
CA ALA A 5 -16.61 -7.58 47.46
C ALA A 5 -17.46 -6.30 47.41
N GLU A 6 -16.86 -5.12 47.17
CA GLU A 6 -17.58 -3.83 47.17
C GLU A 6 -17.25 -2.97 45.93
N THR A 7 -18.25 -2.19 45.51
CA THR A 7 -18.31 -1.51 44.21
C THR A 7 -18.63 -0.03 44.36
N THR A 8 -17.75 0.84 43.84
CA THR A 8 -18.07 2.24 43.51
C THR A 8 -17.35 2.57 42.20
N SER A 9 -17.99 2.73 41.04
CA SER A 9 -19.23 3.46 40.70
C SER A 9 -19.10 4.98 40.81
N SER A 10 -18.14 5.56 40.08
CA SER A 10 -18.11 6.99 39.78
C SER A 10 -19.17 7.32 38.73
N LEU A 11 -20.38 7.75 39.15
CA LEU A 11 -21.33 8.38 38.25
C LEU A 11 -20.93 9.82 37.98
N PHE A 12 -20.96 10.23 36.71
CA PHE A 12 -21.24 11.60 36.32
C PHE A 12 -22.42 11.60 35.34
N THR A 13 -23.59 12.00 35.84
CA THR A 13 -24.82 12.09 35.06
C THR A 13 -24.80 13.36 34.20
N LEU A 14 -24.97 13.22 32.89
CA LEU A 14 -25.35 14.34 32.01
C LEU A 14 -26.68 14.05 31.32
N HIS A 15 -27.30 15.12 30.82
CA HIS A 15 -28.75 15.30 30.84
C HIS A 15 -29.36 15.27 29.42
N ASN A 16 -30.29 14.33 29.21
CA ASN A 16 -31.21 14.19 28.07
C ASN A 16 -30.61 14.06 26.65
N GLY A 17 -30.86 12.92 26.00
CA GLY A 17 -30.70 12.80 24.54
C GLY A 17 -30.58 11.37 24.03
N PHE A 18 -31.68 10.78 23.54
CA PHE A 18 -31.65 9.56 22.74
C PHE A 18 -31.96 9.93 21.29
N PHE A 19 -30.94 9.91 20.41
CA PHE A 19 -31.09 10.20 18.98
C PHE A 19 -30.24 9.21 18.14
N PRO A 20 -30.77 8.67 17.02
CA PRO A 20 -30.10 7.64 16.24
C PRO A 20 -29.23 8.15 15.08
N LEU A 21 -28.22 7.35 14.74
CA LEU A 21 -27.56 7.15 13.42
C LEU A 21 -27.57 8.31 12.40
N SER A 22 -26.39 8.93 12.19
CA SER A 22 -25.81 9.21 10.84
C SER A 22 -24.42 9.87 10.97
N LEU A 23 -23.82 10.24 9.83
CA LEU A 23 -22.55 10.99 9.68
C LEU A 23 -21.25 10.24 10.01
N THR A 24 -21.02 9.10 9.35
CA THR A 24 -19.64 8.71 8.99
C THR A 24 -19.00 9.79 8.10
N SER A 25 -17.75 10.16 8.38
CA SER A 25 -17.10 11.36 7.85
C SER A 25 -17.05 11.47 6.31
N TYR A 26 -17.18 12.70 5.80
CA TYR A 26 -16.95 13.03 4.39
C TYR A 26 -15.49 12.77 3.99
N VAL A 27 -15.20 11.63 3.38
CA VAL A 27 -13.93 11.41 2.66
C VAL A 27 -14.12 11.91 1.22
N MET A 28 -13.54 13.06 0.91
CA MET A 28 -13.61 13.71 -0.41
C MET A 28 -12.69 13.01 -1.42
N LEU A 29 -13.01 11.77 -1.80
CA LEU A 29 -12.36 11.09 -2.91
C LEU A 29 -12.78 11.74 -4.25
N SER A 30 -11.80 12.28 -4.96
CA SER A 30 -12.03 13.08 -6.16
C SER A 30 -12.78 12.30 -7.24
N PRO A 31 -13.89 12.81 -7.80
CA PRO A 31 -14.65 12.08 -8.81
C PRO A 31 -13.92 12.13 -10.16
N GLN A 32 -13.05 11.14 -10.42
CA GLN A 32 -12.51 10.90 -11.76
C GLN A 32 -13.63 10.38 -12.69
N ARG A 33 -14.48 11.29 -13.16
CA ARG A 33 -15.65 11.01 -14.02
C ARG A 33 -15.22 10.58 -15.42
N ARG A 34 -14.83 9.32 -15.59
CA ARG A 34 -14.65 8.71 -16.92
C ARG A 34 -16.02 8.29 -17.48
N VAL A 35 -16.63 9.16 -18.28
CA VAL A 35 -17.91 8.84 -18.95
C VAL A 35 -17.64 7.81 -20.05
N VAL A 36 -18.15 6.59 -19.85
CA VAL A 36 -18.15 5.52 -20.85
C VAL A 36 -19.60 5.07 -21.04
N GLY A 37 -20.11 5.12 -22.28
CA GLY A 37 -21.38 4.49 -22.67
C GLY A 37 -22.67 5.08 -22.07
N GLY A 38 -22.63 6.19 -21.33
CA GLY A 38 -23.84 6.94 -20.94
C GLY A 38 -24.75 6.30 -19.87
N ALA A 39 -24.32 5.21 -19.22
CA ALA A 39 -25.12 4.53 -18.20
C ALA A 39 -24.55 4.73 -16.78
N LEU A 40 -25.41 5.13 -15.82
CA LEU A 40 -25.10 5.12 -14.39
C LEU A 40 -25.16 3.69 -13.85
N GLN A 41 -24.16 2.89 -14.20
CA GLN A 41 -24.01 1.54 -13.68
C GLN A 41 -23.61 1.61 -12.21
N LEU A 42 -24.55 1.27 -11.33
CA LEU A 42 -24.25 0.88 -9.95
C LEU A 42 -23.57 -0.49 -9.94
N PHE A 43 -22.33 -0.53 -10.45
CA PHE A 43 -21.43 -1.65 -10.18
C PHE A 43 -21.36 -1.80 -8.66
N PRO A 44 -21.54 -3.01 -8.09
CA PRO A 44 -20.96 -3.28 -6.79
C PRO A 44 -19.46 -3.00 -6.92
N PHE A 45 -18.81 -2.43 -5.90
CA PHE A 45 -17.36 -2.22 -5.91
C PHE A 45 -16.64 -3.56 -5.66
N SER A 46 -16.88 -4.53 -6.54
CA SER A 46 -16.01 -5.67 -6.74
C SER A 46 -14.70 -5.12 -7.29
N PHE A 47 -13.64 -5.19 -6.48
CA PHE A 47 -12.29 -4.79 -6.82
C PHE A 47 -11.66 -5.81 -7.80
N GLN A 48 -12.33 -6.07 -8.92
CA GLN A 48 -11.92 -6.97 -10.02
C GLN A 48 -10.83 -6.35 -10.90
N GLY A 49 -9.92 -5.59 -10.28
CA GLY A 49 -8.60 -5.39 -10.84
C GLY A 49 -7.74 -6.59 -10.49
N THR A 50 -6.79 -6.92 -11.35
CA THR A 50 -5.67 -7.77 -10.98
C THR A 50 -4.61 -6.90 -10.28
N PHE A 51 -3.96 -7.39 -9.22
CA PHE A 51 -2.99 -6.62 -8.42
C PHE A 51 -1.81 -7.50 -8.02
N CYS A 52 -0.61 -6.93 -8.06
CA CYS A 52 0.55 -7.54 -7.41
C CYS A 52 0.44 -7.39 -5.90
N ARG A 53 0.69 -8.50 -5.19
CA ARG A 53 0.56 -8.58 -3.74
C ARG A 53 1.63 -7.75 -3.04
N ARG A 54 1.31 -7.20 -1.86
CA ARG A 54 2.31 -6.58 -0.98
C ARG A 54 3.47 -7.55 -0.73
N MET A 55 4.71 -7.08 -0.89
CA MET A 55 5.91 -7.89 -0.65
C MET A 55 7.05 -7.09 -0.01
N TRP A 56 8.04 -7.80 0.52
CA TRP A 56 9.34 -7.28 0.93
C TRP A 56 10.40 -7.89 0.02
N ASP A 57 11.27 -7.06 -0.58
CA ASP A 57 12.29 -7.51 -1.53
C ASP A 57 13.71 -7.59 -0.94
N GLY A 58 13.85 -7.38 0.37
CA GLY A 58 15.15 -7.31 1.06
C GLY A 58 15.66 -5.89 1.29
N LEU A 59 15.07 -4.87 0.65
CA LEU A 59 15.44 -3.46 0.78
C LEU A 59 14.24 -2.53 1.02
N LEU A 60 13.09 -2.77 0.38
CA LEU A 60 11.86 -1.98 0.52
C LEU A 60 10.62 -2.87 0.67
N CYS A 61 9.63 -2.35 1.41
CA CYS A 61 8.27 -2.84 1.37
C CYS A 61 7.57 -2.27 0.14
N TRP A 62 6.97 -3.13 -0.68
CA TRP A 62 6.18 -2.76 -1.84
C TRP A 62 4.71 -3.05 -1.56
N ASP A 63 3.86 -2.02 -1.59
CA ASP A 63 2.42 -2.14 -1.40
C ASP A 63 1.69 -2.72 -2.62
N GLU A 64 0.43 -3.10 -2.41
CA GLU A 64 -0.44 -3.66 -3.46
C GLU A 64 -0.56 -2.70 -4.64
N THR A 65 -0.18 -3.17 -5.82
CA THR A 65 0.00 -2.34 -7.03
C THR A 65 -0.86 -2.87 -8.17
N PRO A 66 -1.61 -2.02 -8.91
CA PRO A 66 -2.44 -2.47 -10.02
C PRO A 66 -1.64 -3.16 -11.13
N ALA A 67 -2.19 -4.24 -11.69
CA ALA A 67 -1.61 -4.96 -12.82
C ALA A 67 -1.33 -4.04 -14.02
N GLY A 68 -0.18 -4.26 -14.65
CA GLY A 68 0.32 -3.45 -15.77
C GLY A 68 0.87 -2.07 -15.39
N THR A 69 1.04 -1.75 -14.09
CA THR A 69 1.53 -0.44 -13.63
C THR A 69 2.88 -0.51 -12.89
N SER A 70 3.62 0.59 -12.91
CA SER A 70 4.87 0.75 -12.14
C SER A 70 4.64 1.58 -10.88
N VAL A 71 5.17 1.11 -9.75
CA VAL A 71 5.22 1.83 -8.48
C VAL A 71 6.65 2.30 -8.21
N THR A 72 6.81 3.52 -7.70
CA THR A 72 8.12 4.16 -7.49
C THR A 72 8.22 4.70 -6.07
N GLN A 73 9.31 4.38 -5.38
CA GLN A 73 9.62 4.84 -4.03
C GLN A 73 11.01 5.48 -3.97
N ASN A 74 11.31 6.23 -2.91
CA ASN A 74 12.68 6.67 -2.66
C ASN A 74 13.58 5.47 -2.37
N CYS A 75 14.87 5.57 -2.73
CA CYS A 75 15.85 4.56 -2.32
C CYS A 75 15.96 4.55 -0.78
N PRO A 76 16.17 3.38 -0.15
CA PRO A 76 16.33 3.31 1.30
C PRO A 76 17.64 4.00 1.73
N ASP A 77 17.62 4.63 2.90
CA ASP A 77 18.81 5.24 3.50
C ASP A 77 19.79 4.15 3.95
N HIS A 78 20.84 3.95 3.15
CA HIS A 78 21.83 2.90 3.33
C HIS A 78 23.16 3.36 2.70
N PRO A 79 24.33 3.20 3.35
CA PRO A 79 25.61 3.77 2.89
C PRO A 79 26.11 3.31 1.51
N ASP A 80 25.48 2.32 0.87
CA ASP A 80 25.76 1.92 -0.51
C ASP A 80 24.82 2.55 -1.56
N LEU A 81 23.73 3.23 -1.15
CA LEU A 81 22.68 3.76 -2.02
C LEU A 81 22.50 5.27 -1.83
N ASP A 82 22.06 5.96 -2.88
CA ASP A 82 21.72 7.38 -2.84
C ASP A 82 20.22 7.58 -2.51
N PRO A 83 19.85 8.06 -1.31
CA PRO A 83 18.46 8.24 -0.90
C PRO A 83 17.73 9.38 -1.64
N THR A 84 18.45 10.23 -2.39
CA THR A 84 17.84 11.26 -3.24
C THR A 84 17.23 10.67 -4.51
N GLN A 85 17.71 9.49 -4.93
CA GLN A 85 17.22 8.76 -6.10
C GLN A 85 15.95 7.95 -5.78
N LYS A 86 15.43 7.26 -6.79
CA LYS A 86 14.23 6.44 -6.66
C LYS A 86 14.41 5.03 -7.21
N ALA A 87 13.82 4.07 -6.50
CA ALA A 87 13.65 2.69 -6.94
C ALA A 87 12.27 2.52 -7.58
N THR A 88 12.18 1.72 -8.64
CA THR A 88 10.90 1.46 -9.34
C THR A 88 10.66 -0.04 -9.47
N LYS A 89 9.44 -0.49 -9.16
CA LYS A 89 9.01 -1.88 -9.34
C LYS A 89 7.85 -1.94 -10.34
N TYR A 90 7.85 -2.93 -11.23
CA TYR A 90 6.80 -3.11 -12.22
C TYR A 90 5.92 -4.30 -11.86
N CYS A 91 4.60 -4.07 -11.86
CA CYS A 91 3.58 -5.09 -11.73
C CYS A 91 3.08 -5.48 -13.13
N GLU A 92 3.18 -6.75 -13.50
CA GLU A 92 2.83 -7.22 -14.83
C GLU A 92 1.30 -7.34 -15.00
N ALA A 93 0.83 -7.57 -16.22
CA ALA A 93 -0.61 -7.52 -16.55
C ALA A 93 -1.43 -8.70 -15.97
N ASP A 94 -0.76 -9.76 -15.52
CA ASP A 94 -1.31 -10.95 -14.88
C ASP A 94 -1.35 -10.89 -13.35
N GLY A 95 -0.78 -9.85 -12.74
CA GLY A 95 -0.70 -9.66 -11.28
C GLY A 95 0.56 -10.21 -10.62
N GLU A 96 1.55 -10.67 -11.39
CA GLU A 96 2.85 -11.05 -10.85
C GLU A 96 3.86 -9.89 -10.92
N TRP A 97 4.82 -9.89 -10.00
CA TRP A 97 5.89 -8.89 -9.99
C TRP A 97 6.96 -9.24 -11.03
N PHE A 98 7.39 -8.25 -11.81
CA PHE A 98 8.35 -8.43 -12.91
C PHE A 98 9.58 -9.29 -12.55
N TYR A 99 9.80 -10.34 -13.35
CA TYR A 99 10.96 -11.23 -13.24
C TYR A 99 12.11 -10.76 -14.16
N HIS A 100 13.27 -10.46 -13.58
CA HIS A 100 14.44 -10.05 -14.36
C HIS A 100 15.01 -11.26 -15.15
N PRO A 101 15.21 -11.15 -16.48
CA PRO A 101 15.41 -12.32 -17.35
C PRO A 101 16.72 -13.09 -17.10
N GLU A 102 17.77 -12.40 -16.62
CA GLU A 102 19.06 -13.03 -16.33
C GLU A 102 19.08 -13.76 -14.98
N SER A 103 18.57 -13.12 -13.92
CA SER A 103 18.57 -13.65 -12.55
C SER A 103 17.39 -14.58 -12.25
N LYS A 104 16.32 -14.50 -13.06
CA LYS A 104 15.06 -15.28 -12.93
C LYS A 104 14.40 -15.11 -11.56
N ARG A 105 14.53 -13.91 -10.98
CA ARG A 105 13.94 -13.48 -9.71
C ARG A 105 13.00 -12.31 -9.93
N ILE A 106 11.98 -12.21 -9.07
CA ILE A 106 11.21 -10.97 -8.89
C ILE A 106 12.19 -9.84 -8.58
N TRP A 107 12.18 -8.79 -9.40
CA TRP A 107 13.21 -7.75 -9.36
C TRP A 107 12.63 -6.36 -9.06
N THR A 108 13.51 -5.45 -8.65
CA THR A 108 13.22 -4.05 -8.35
C THR A 108 14.33 -3.19 -8.96
N ASN A 109 13.97 -2.15 -9.71
CA ASN A 109 14.93 -1.32 -10.40
C ASN A 109 15.60 -0.32 -9.44
N TYR A 110 16.70 -0.76 -8.83
CA TYR A 110 17.62 0.03 -8.01
C TYR A 110 18.78 0.65 -8.83
N THR A 111 18.75 0.62 -10.17
CA THR A 111 19.91 1.04 -10.99
C THR A 111 20.30 2.51 -10.82
N LEU A 112 19.33 3.36 -10.48
CA LEU A 112 19.52 4.78 -10.14
C LEU A 112 20.07 4.97 -8.72
N CYS A 113 19.62 4.15 -7.76
CA CYS A 113 20.08 4.19 -6.37
C CYS A 113 21.56 3.85 -6.20
N ALA A 114 22.13 3.06 -7.12
CA ALA A 114 23.49 2.56 -7.02
C ALA A 114 24.55 3.63 -7.30
N THR A 115 25.27 4.04 -6.24
CA THR A 115 26.32 5.08 -6.28
C THR A 115 27.58 4.70 -7.07
N THR A 116 27.87 3.41 -7.26
CA THR A 116 29.02 2.92 -8.05
C THR A 116 28.63 1.73 -8.94
N HIS A 117 29.47 1.41 -9.93
CA HIS A 117 29.24 0.27 -10.83
C HIS A 117 29.19 -1.08 -10.08
N GLU A 118 30.08 -1.29 -9.12
CA GLU A 118 30.12 -2.50 -8.28
C GLU A 118 28.82 -2.67 -7.46
N LYS A 119 28.33 -1.57 -6.89
CA LYS A 119 27.06 -1.54 -6.14
C LYS A 119 25.86 -1.75 -7.07
N ARG A 120 25.93 -1.27 -8.32
CA ARG A 120 24.91 -1.52 -9.35
C ARG A 120 24.82 -3.00 -9.70
N LEU A 121 25.96 -3.67 -9.90
CA LEU A 121 25.98 -5.13 -10.11
C LEU A 121 25.35 -5.88 -8.93
N ARG A 122 25.64 -5.47 -7.68
CA ARG A 122 25.05 -6.10 -6.49
C ARG A 122 23.52 -6.03 -6.50
N VAL A 123 22.93 -4.87 -6.78
CA VAL A 123 21.45 -4.69 -6.78
C VAL A 123 20.75 -5.17 -8.07
N MET A 124 21.50 -5.60 -9.08
CA MET A 124 20.95 -6.13 -10.34
C MET A 124 20.74 -7.66 -10.28
N TYR A 125 21.51 -8.36 -9.44
CA TYR A 125 21.44 -9.82 -9.27
C TYR A 125 21.03 -10.27 -7.85
N PHE A 126 20.53 -9.33 -7.03
CA PHE A 126 19.88 -9.56 -5.74
C PHE A 126 18.54 -10.29 -5.95
#